data_AF-A0AAU7MTI3-F1
#
_entry.id   AF-A0AAU7MTI3-F1
#
_cell.length_a   1.000
_cell.length_b   1.000
_cell.length_c   1.000
_cell.angle_alpha   90.00
_cell.angle_beta   90.00
_cell.angle_gamma   90.00
#
_symmetry.space_group_name_H-M   'P 1'
#
loop_
_entity.id
_entity.type
_entity.pdbx_description
1 polymer ?
#
loop_
_entity_poly.entity_id
_entity_poly.type
_entity_poly.pdbx_seq_one_letter_code
_entity_poly.pdbx_strand_id
1 'polypeptide(L)'
;MPLNFSVNFSRLGPGNTEVSFDLVAGTFSTAQSGVAGSVPTLDYDAICTNGHPVAFSLAQVWDAPSFTQSPSTNVNRVVVQAPSCSNNLQGIVRLEDNSGSVVGGYQVSGSFEFATTQETCSLTTEYGCPLGGGYSCMENSTGTQQCSPNTCVDLDSQPPVTEDINTDMFQDDGARASDGTCLGQMLIFSGRSMRCDKAGVSTAFQNCCKNTGKVLADDTGDSGNPTQAITQLFDALTQGKSEYEAALAAGAPTLVASNLAANKATDVMGDYGAVMNPVAMAGAVVDYFTQSCDQTSTETGILNGSGFCYEIGEYCREKWEFVGCVQKSKSYCCFNSKMARIIHQQGRSQLNTIGGFGSPENPDCRGLTPEEFQSIDFSKIDFSEYYGDLVPDTQAQMTDKVNDGITDFFNSAQ
;
A
#
# COMPACT_ATOMS: atom_id res chain seq x y z
N MET A 1 10.99 39.99 3.75
CA MET A 1 9.71 40.73 3.70
C MET A 1 8.95 40.23 2.49
N PRO A 2 7.62 40.02 2.58
CA PRO A 2 6.84 39.60 1.42
C PRO A 2 6.97 40.65 0.31
N LEU A 3 7.35 40.20 -0.88
CA LEU A 3 7.39 41.01 -2.09
C LEU A 3 6.00 40.92 -2.73
N ASN A 4 5.27 42.03 -2.71
CA ASN A 4 3.99 42.15 -3.39
C ASN A 4 4.21 42.68 -4.80
N PHE A 5 3.63 42.03 -5.79
CA PHE A 5 3.70 42.44 -7.19
C PHE A 5 2.38 42.14 -7.90
N SER A 6 2.06 42.89 -8.94
CA SER A 6 0.82 42.71 -9.70
C SER A 6 1.10 42.58 -11.18
N VAL A 7 0.34 41.69 -11.83
CA VAL A 7 0.25 41.61 -13.29
C VAL A 7 -1.11 42.13 -13.71
N ASN A 8 -1.11 42.93 -14.77
CA ASN A 8 -2.28 43.67 -15.19
C ASN A 8 -2.58 43.36 -16.65
N PHE A 9 -3.81 42.98 -16.96
CA PHE A 9 -4.23 42.67 -18.33
C PHE A 9 -5.56 43.31 -18.67
N SER A 10 -5.70 43.67 -19.93
CA SER A 10 -6.87 44.35 -20.46
C SER A 10 -7.07 44.06 -21.94
N ARG A 11 -8.33 43.99 -22.35
CA ARG A 11 -8.72 43.79 -23.75
C ARG A 11 -10.01 44.54 -24.05
N LEU A 12 -10.16 45.01 -25.29
CA LEU A 12 -11.42 45.53 -25.80
C LEU A 12 -12.33 44.44 -26.35
N GLY A 13 -13.62 44.57 -26.03
CA GLY A 13 -14.70 43.75 -26.58
C GLY A 13 -14.96 42.45 -25.83
N PRO A 14 -16.05 41.75 -26.19
CA PRO A 14 -16.53 40.59 -25.46
C PRO A 14 -15.65 39.36 -25.64
N GLY A 15 -15.72 38.47 -24.66
CA GLY A 15 -15.17 37.11 -24.73
C GLY A 15 -14.03 36.84 -23.76
N ASN A 16 -13.82 35.55 -23.53
CA ASN A 16 -12.82 35.08 -22.57
C ASN A 16 -11.42 35.22 -23.15
N THR A 17 -10.50 35.74 -22.34
CA THR A 17 -9.11 35.95 -22.70
C THR A 17 -8.22 35.21 -21.72
N GLU A 18 -7.35 34.34 -22.24
CA GLU A 18 -6.31 33.69 -21.46
C GLU A 18 -4.96 34.32 -21.81
N VAL A 19 -4.18 34.62 -20.78
CA VAL A 19 -2.88 35.27 -20.90
C VAL A 19 -1.87 34.51 -20.06
N SER A 20 -0.82 34.02 -20.73
CA SER A 20 0.35 33.46 -20.08
C SER A 20 1.37 34.57 -19.86
N PHE A 21 2.01 34.62 -18.70
CA PHE A 21 3.02 35.62 -18.37
C PHE A 21 4.25 34.99 -17.73
N ASP A 22 5.39 35.64 -17.93
CA ASP A 22 6.69 35.26 -17.41
C ASP A 22 7.25 36.44 -16.60
N LEU A 23 7.40 36.24 -15.30
CA LEU A 23 7.90 37.26 -14.37
C LEU A 23 9.42 37.41 -14.45
N VAL A 24 10.17 36.39 -14.89
CA VAL A 24 11.63 36.49 -15.06
C VAL A 24 11.96 37.33 -16.29
N ALA A 25 11.21 37.13 -17.37
CA ALA A 25 11.37 37.90 -18.60
C ALA A 25 10.60 39.23 -18.58
N GLY A 26 9.60 39.40 -17.72
CA GLY A 26 8.70 40.55 -17.73
C GLY A 26 7.82 40.60 -18.99
N THR A 27 7.45 39.44 -19.52
CA THR A 27 6.72 39.32 -20.80
C THR A 27 5.39 38.60 -20.64
N PHE A 28 4.49 38.76 -21.61
CA PHE A 28 3.25 37.98 -21.69
C PHE A 28 2.95 37.56 -23.12
N SER A 29 2.16 36.50 -23.26
CA SER A 29 1.70 35.97 -24.54
C SER A 29 0.23 35.55 -24.44
N THR A 30 -0.48 35.64 -25.56
CA THR A 30 -1.89 35.26 -25.65
C THR A 30 -2.23 34.93 -27.10
N ALA A 31 -3.18 34.01 -27.29
CA ALA A 31 -3.71 33.69 -28.62
C ALA A 31 -4.63 34.78 -29.19
N GLN A 32 -4.97 35.81 -28.39
CA GLN A 32 -5.96 36.83 -28.75
C GLN A 32 -5.32 38.18 -29.07
N SER A 33 -5.74 38.78 -30.18
CA SER A 33 -5.24 40.09 -30.63
C SER A 33 -5.84 41.24 -29.80
N GLY A 34 -5.07 42.29 -29.56
CA GLY A 34 -5.55 43.52 -28.91
C GLY A 34 -5.57 43.49 -27.38
N VAL A 35 -4.78 42.60 -26.78
CA VAL A 35 -4.57 42.55 -25.33
C VAL A 35 -3.41 43.49 -24.95
N ALA A 36 -3.65 44.40 -24.02
CA ALA A 36 -2.63 45.23 -23.39
C ALA A 36 -2.41 44.75 -21.96
N GLY A 37 -1.16 44.65 -21.53
CA GLY A 37 -0.81 44.22 -20.18
C GLY A 37 0.53 44.74 -19.70
N SER A 38 0.72 44.64 -18.39
CA SER A 38 1.95 45.01 -17.69
C SER A 38 2.36 43.88 -16.78
N VAL A 39 3.58 43.39 -16.97
CA VAL A 39 4.19 42.31 -16.17
C VAL A 39 5.51 42.85 -15.61
N PRO A 40 5.71 42.87 -14.28
CA PRO A 40 6.97 43.28 -13.70
C PRO A 40 8.05 42.22 -13.93
N THR A 41 9.30 42.65 -14.08
CA THR A 41 10.46 41.76 -14.10
C THR A 41 10.91 41.49 -12.66
N LEU A 42 11.05 40.22 -12.31
CA LEU A 42 11.47 39.73 -11.01
C LEU A 42 12.76 38.91 -11.13
N ASP A 43 13.59 38.99 -10.09
CA ASP A 43 14.79 38.18 -9.97
C ASP A 43 14.43 36.78 -9.45
N TYR A 44 14.70 35.77 -10.28
CA TYR A 44 14.41 34.37 -9.96
C TYR A 44 15.16 33.90 -8.72
N ASP A 45 16.45 34.20 -8.61
CA ASP A 45 17.29 33.70 -7.52
C ASP A 45 16.90 34.37 -6.18
N ALA A 46 16.52 35.65 -6.23
CA ALA A 46 16.04 36.37 -5.05
C ALA A 46 14.75 35.77 -4.45
N ILE A 47 13.87 35.20 -5.28
CA ILE A 47 12.58 34.62 -4.87
C ILE A 47 12.71 33.12 -4.58
N CYS A 48 13.36 32.39 -5.47
CA CYS A 48 13.35 30.93 -5.47
C CYS A 48 14.51 30.28 -4.71
N THR A 49 15.65 30.97 -4.57
CA THR A 49 16.79 30.46 -3.79
C THR A 49 16.62 30.71 -2.29
N ASN A 50 15.72 31.62 -1.89
CA ASN A 50 15.44 31.98 -0.49
C ASN A 50 14.19 31.28 0.09
N GLY A 51 13.56 30.34 -0.62
CA GLY A 51 12.46 29.53 -0.09
C GLY A 51 11.14 30.29 0.08
N HIS A 52 10.76 31.10 -0.92
CA HIS A 52 9.51 31.88 -0.88
C HIS A 52 8.54 31.49 -2.01
N PRO A 53 7.49 30.70 -1.76
CA PRO A 53 6.42 30.48 -2.73
C PRO A 53 5.69 31.79 -3.00
N VAL A 54 5.21 31.93 -4.23
CA VAL A 54 4.35 33.05 -4.62
C VAL A 54 2.90 32.62 -4.39
N ALA A 55 2.21 33.29 -3.48
CA ALA A 55 0.78 33.11 -3.27
C ALA A 55 0.00 34.19 -4.01
N PHE A 56 -1.14 33.82 -4.58
CA PHE A 56 -2.11 34.78 -5.10
C PHE A 56 -2.90 35.39 -3.94
N SER A 57 -2.96 36.71 -3.90
CA SER A 57 -3.66 37.45 -2.85
C SER A 57 -5.11 37.74 -3.27
N LEU A 58 -5.27 38.40 -4.41
CA LEU A 58 -6.57 38.88 -4.88
C LEU A 58 -6.50 39.38 -6.33
N ALA A 59 -7.65 39.41 -7.00
CA ALA A 59 -7.79 40.03 -8.31
C ALA A 59 -8.82 41.17 -8.28
N GLN A 60 -8.44 42.34 -8.80
CA GLN A 60 -9.28 43.54 -8.80
C GLN A 60 -9.52 44.07 -10.21
N VAL A 61 -10.48 44.98 -10.34
CA VAL A 61 -10.67 45.74 -11.58
C VAL A 61 -9.42 46.60 -11.80
N TRP A 62 -8.89 46.56 -13.02
CA TRP A 62 -7.80 47.44 -13.42
C TRP A 62 -8.27 48.40 -14.50
N ASP A 63 -8.16 49.69 -14.25
CA ASP A 63 -8.45 50.73 -15.24
C ASP A 63 -7.19 50.90 -16.11
N ALA A 64 -7.22 50.36 -17.33
CA ALA A 64 -6.01 50.36 -18.15
C ALA A 64 -5.85 51.70 -18.85
N PRO A 65 -4.73 52.40 -18.67
CA PRO A 65 -4.54 53.73 -19.26
C PRO A 65 -4.44 53.71 -20.79
N SER A 66 -4.31 52.54 -21.41
CA SER A 66 -4.24 52.36 -22.86
C SER A 66 -5.60 52.39 -23.57
N PHE A 67 -6.71 52.40 -22.83
CA PHE A 67 -8.05 52.37 -23.41
C PHE A 67 -8.93 53.51 -22.87
N THR A 68 -9.84 54.00 -23.71
CA THR A 68 -10.75 55.11 -23.36
C THR A 68 -12.11 54.62 -22.86
N GLN A 69 -12.34 53.30 -22.80
CA GLN A 69 -13.58 52.68 -22.36
C GLN A 69 -13.48 52.28 -20.88
N SER A 70 -14.56 52.47 -20.12
CA SER A 70 -14.58 52.03 -18.73
C SER A 70 -14.50 50.50 -18.62
N PRO A 71 -13.81 49.98 -17.59
CA PRO A 71 -13.73 48.54 -17.36
C PRO A 71 -15.08 47.96 -16.95
N SER A 72 -15.43 46.79 -17.49
CA SER A 72 -16.65 46.07 -17.12
C SER A 72 -16.56 45.58 -15.68
N THR A 73 -17.66 45.74 -14.94
CA THR A 73 -17.82 45.20 -13.59
C THR A 73 -18.21 43.72 -13.59
N ASN A 74 -18.63 43.17 -14.73
CA ASN A 74 -19.08 41.78 -14.91
C ASN A 74 -18.00 40.90 -15.53
N VAL A 75 -16.80 40.93 -14.96
CA VAL A 75 -15.65 40.13 -15.39
C VAL A 75 -15.23 39.22 -14.25
N ASN A 76 -15.24 37.90 -14.49
CA ASN A 76 -14.66 36.95 -13.57
C ASN A 76 -13.15 36.82 -13.86
N ARG A 77 -12.34 36.90 -12.80
CA ARG A 77 -10.87 36.96 -12.88
C ARG A 77 -10.32 35.71 -12.23
N VAL A 78 -9.79 34.81 -13.06
CA VAL A 78 -9.38 33.47 -12.64
C VAL A 78 -7.87 33.32 -12.82
N VAL A 79 -7.20 32.78 -11.80
CA VAL A 79 -5.81 32.33 -11.92
C VAL A 79 -5.87 30.85 -12.31
N VAL A 80 -5.49 30.54 -13.55
CA VAL A 80 -5.47 29.16 -14.07
C VAL A 80 -4.24 28.42 -13.58
N GLN A 81 -3.10 29.12 -13.54
CA GLN A 81 -1.85 28.64 -12.99
C GLN A 81 -1.14 29.78 -12.28
N ALA A 82 -0.85 29.62 -10.99
CA ALA A 82 -0.04 30.58 -10.26
C ALA A 82 1.45 30.45 -10.63
N PRO A 83 2.21 31.55 -10.67
CA PRO A 83 3.66 31.50 -10.80
C PRO A 83 4.28 30.83 -9.57
N SER A 84 5.29 29.98 -9.79
CA SER A 84 6.00 29.22 -8.76
C SER A 84 7.45 29.02 -9.17
N CYS A 85 8.30 28.64 -8.23
CA CYS A 85 9.68 28.29 -8.56
C CYS A 85 9.78 27.02 -9.42
N SER A 86 8.82 26.10 -9.29
CA SER A 86 8.77 24.88 -10.11
C SER A 86 8.38 25.13 -11.57
N ASN A 87 7.71 26.24 -11.87
CA ASN A 87 7.36 26.64 -13.25
C ASN A 87 8.12 27.88 -13.71
N ASN A 88 9.30 28.15 -13.14
CA ASN A 88 10.16 29.26 -13.53
C ASN A 88 9.50 30.65 -13.40
N LEU A 89 8.65 30.83 -12.38
CA LEU A 89 7.84 32.04 -12.12
C LEU A 89 6.91 32.43 -13.29
N GLN A 90 6.39 31.42 -14.01
CA GLN A 90 5.43 31.59 -15.10
C GLN A 90 4.00 31.32 -14.63
N GLY A 91 3.05 32.16 -15.05
CA GLY A 91 1.65 32.01 -14.66
C GLY A 91 0.69 32.12 -15.83
N ILE A 92 -0.54 31.65 -15.62
CA ILE A 92 -1.63 31.75 -16.57
C ILE A 92 -2.84 32.33 -15.85
N VAL A 93 -3.38 33.42 -16.39
CA VAL A 93 -4.60 34.05 -15.90
C VAL A 93 -5.65 34.11 -17.00
N ARG A 94 -6.91 34.05 -16.58
CA ARG A 94 -8.07 34.11 -17.47
C ARG A 94 -9.02 35.21 -17.02
N LEU A 95 -9.39 36.05 -17.98
CA LEU A 95 -10.44 37.04 -17.86
C LEU A 95 -11.68 36.47 -18.55
N GLU A 96 -12.71 36.17 -17.77
CA GLU A 96 -13.98 35.65 -18.27
C GLU A 96 -15.03 36.76 -18.31
N ASP A 97 -15.55 37.03 -19.49
CA ASP A 97 -16.53 38.09 -19.69
C ASP A 97 -17.95 37.56 -19.49
N ASN A 98 -18.59 37.95 -18.40
CA ASN A 98 -19.98 37.62 -18.08
C ASN A 98 -20.96 38.75 -18.44
N SER A 99 -20.48 39.82 -19.10
CA SER A 99 -21.28 41.00 -19.46
C SER A 99 -22.33 40.74 -20.56
N GLY A 100 -22.27 39.58 -21.22
CA GLY A 100 -23.03 39.30 -22.44
C GLY A 100 -22.45 39.98 -23.69
N SER A 101 -22.95 39.63 -24.88
CA SER A 101 -22.43 40.16 -26.16
C SER A 101 -22.89 41.60 -26.41
N VAL A 102 -22.25 42.57 -25.77
CA VAL A 102 -22.37 43.99 -26.15
C VAL A 102 -21.17 44.36 -27.01
N VAL A 103 -21.36 44.43 -28.32
CA VAL A 103 -20.28 44.76 -29.26
C VAL A 103 -19.93 46.25 -29.12
N GLY A 104 -18.74 46.56 -28.60
CA GLY A 104 -18.07 47.85 -28.80
C GLY A 104 -18.19 48.92 -27.71
N GLY A 105 -18.27 48.57 -26.41
CA GLY A 105 -18.43 49.60 -25.36
C GLY A 105 -17.56 49.51 -24.10
N TYR A 106 -16.93 48.37 -23.80
CA TYR A 106 -16.25 48.17 -22.52
C TYR A 106 -14.93 47.43 -22.67
N GLN A 107 -14.07 47.64 -21.68
CA GLN A 107 -12.83 46.93 -21.52
C GLN A 107 -13.01 45.78 -20.53
N VAL A 108 -12.53 44.59 -20.89
CA VAL A 108 -12.41 43.44 -19.98
C VAL A 108 -11.02 43.52 -19.35
N SER A 109 -10.94 43.63 -18.02
CA SER A 109 -9.65 43.84 -17.34
C SER A 109 -9.53 43.20 -15.96
N GLY A 110 -8.29 42.98 -15.55
CA GLY A 110 -7.95 42.53 -14.21
C GLY A 110 -6.52 42.87 -13.81
N SER A 111 -6.37 43.28 -12.56
CA SER A 111 -5.12 43.26 -11.82
C SER A 111 -5.10 41.97 -11.00
N PHE A 112 -4.03 41.20 -11.09
CA PHE A 112 -3.81 39.99 -10.29
C PHE A 112 -2.63 40.27 -9.36
N GLU A 113 -2.89 40.32 -8.06
CA GLU A 113 -1.89 40.58 -7.04
C GLU A 113 -1.34 39.28 -6.49
N PHE A 114 -0.01 39.19 -6.49
CA PHE A 114 0.77 38.07 -5.98
C PHE A 114 1.70 38.58 -4.88
N ALA A 115 1.93 37.73 -3.88
CA ALA A 115 2.79 38.01 -2.74
C ALA A 115 3.70 36.82 -2.48
N THR A 116 4.99 37.05 -2.21
CA THR A 116 5.85 35.97 -1.71
C THR A 116 5.50 35.64 -0.26
N THR A 117 5.16 34.39 0.04
CA THR A 117 4.88 33.90 1.40
C THR A 117 6.02 33.02 1.90
N GLN A 118 6.07 32.73 3.20
CA GLN A 118 7.05 31.80 3.78
C GLN A 118 6.44 30.39 3.85
N GLU A 119 7.19 29.35 3.48
CA GLU A 119 6.77 27.92 3.50
C GLU A 119 6.61 27.30 4.89
N THR A 120 6.77 28.09 5.94
CA THR A 120 6.70 27.60 7.31
C THR A 120 5.25 27.54 7.77
N CYS A 121 4.79 26.36 8.15
CA CYS A 121 3.48 26.20 8.77
C CYS A 121 3.36 27.14 9.98
N SER A 122 2.27 27.91 10.06
CA SER A 122 2.08 28.90 11.12
C SER A 122 1.14 28.36 12.20
N LEU A 123 1.60 28.43 13.45
CA LEU A 123 0.78 28.14 14.62
C LEU A 123 -0.08 29.36 14.93
N THR A 124 -1.37 29.29 14.63
CA THR A 124 -2.35 30.28 15.13
C THR A 124 -3.20 29.69 16.26
N THR A 125 -3.66 28.44 16.09
CA THR A 125 -4.31 27.59 17.11
C THR A 125 -4.04 26.10 16.87
N GLU A 126 -3.80 25.71 15.61
CA GLU A 126 -3.36 24.40 15.12
C GLU A 126 -2.34 24.65 13.98
N TYR A 127 -1.47 23.69 13.65
CA TYR A 127 -0.53 23.82 12.53
C TYR A 127 -1.29 23.79 11.20
N GLY A 128 -1.63 24.96 10.68
CA GLY A 128 -2.29 25.12 9.39
C GLY A 128 -1.28 25.47 8.30
N CYS A 129 -1.41 24.82 7.14
CA CYS A 129 -0.66 25.22 5.97
C CYS A 129 -1.28 26.48 5.33
N PRO A 130 -0.53 27.58 5.14
CA PRO A 130 -1.03 28.78 4.48
C PRO A 130 -1.35 28.61 2.98
N LEU A 131 -1.02 27.46 2.36
CA LEU A 131 -1.42 27.11 0.99
C LEU A 131 -2.90 26.67 0.88
N GLY A 132 -3.60 26.52 2.01
CA GLY A 132 -5.02 26.16 2.08
C GLY A 132 -5.27 24.84 2.82
N GLY A 133 -6.53 24.59 3.18
CA GLY A 133 -6.94 23.41 3.97
C GLY A 133 -6.72 22.05 3.30
N GLY A 134 -6.35 22.05 2.01
CA GLY A 134 -5.96 20.85 1.28
C GLY A 134 -4.50 20.44 1.48
N TYR A 135 -3.71 21.07 2.35
CA TYR A 135 -2.30 20.71 2.56
C TYR A 135 -2.01 20.48 4.05
N SER A 136 -1.56 19.28 4.41
CA SER A 136 -1.11 18.97 5.78
C SER A 136 0.31 19.46 6.02
N CYS A 137 0.62 19.82 7.27
CA CYS A 137 1.99 20.14 7.69
C CYS A 137 2.78 18.85 7.94
N MET A 138 4.03 18.83 7.46
CA MET A 138 4.97 17.73 7.61
C MET A 138 6.33 18.25 8.08
N GLU A 139 6.99 17.48 8.94
CA GLU A 139 8.30 17.82 9.49
C GLU A 139 9.39 17.40 8.50
N ASN A 140 10.27 18.33 8.13
CA ASN A 140 11.42 18.03 7.28
C ASN A 140 12.58 17.41 8.08
N SER A 141 13.63 16.96 7.39
CA SER A 141 14.83 16.34 8.00
C SER A 141 15.60 17.25 8.97
N THR A 142 15.25 18.53 9.03
CA THR A 142 15.83 19.54 9.92
C THR A 142 14.89 19.95 11.06
N GLY A 143 13.74 19.28 11.22
CA GLY A 143 12.78 19.52 12.30
C GLY A 143 11.83 20.71 12.08
N THR A 144 11.79 21.26 10.86
CA THR A 144 10.93 22.41 10.52
C THR A 144 9.62 21.93 9.89
N GLN A 145 8.49 22.46 10.36
CA GLN A 145 7.16 22.16 9.86
C GLN A 145 6.90 22.89 8.53
N GLN A 146 6.82 22.14 7.43
CA GLN A 146 6.57 22.63 6.08
C GLN A 146 5.25 22.09 5.55
N CYS A 147 4.63 22.82 4.63
CA CYS A 147 3.46 22.31 3.92
C CYS A 147 3.81 21.08 3.08
N SER A 148 2.90 20.10 3.02
CA SER A 148 3.05 18.95 2.14
C SER A 148 3.09 19.39 0.66
N PRO A 149 3.94 18.77 -0.18
CA PRO A 149 3.99 19.08 -1.61
C PRO A 149 2.71 18.71 -2.38
N ASN A 150 1.91 17.81 -1.80
CA ASN A 150 0.72 17.25 -2.43
C ASN A 150 -0.54 17.67 -1.67
N THR A 151 -1.61 17.94 -2.41
CA THR A 151 -2.92 18.18 -1.81
C THR A 151 -3.46 16.89 -1.18
N CYS A 152 -4.02 16.98 0.01
CA CYS A 152 -4.86 15.96 0.62
C CYS A 152 -5.97 15.58 -0.35
N VAL A 153 -6.09 14.27 -0.60
CA VAL A 153 -7.17 13.70 -1.39
C VAL A 153 -8.29 13.31 -0.42
N ASP A 154 -9.51 13.75 -0.72
CA ASP A 154 -10.71 13.33 0.02
C ASP A 154 -11.10 11.91 -0.43
N LEU A 155 -10.80 10.93 0.44
CA LEU A 155 -11.05 9.50 0.20
C LEU A 155 -12.55 9.15 0.13
N ASP A 156 -13.44 10.03 0.62
CA ASP A 156 -14.90 9.82 0.52
C ASP A 156 -15.41 10.18 -0.88
N SER A 157 -14.76 11.14 -1.54
CA SER A 157 -15.09 11.57 -2.91
C SER A 157 -14.50 10.66 -3.99
N GLN A 158 -13.42 9.95 -3.67
CA GLN A 158 -12.73 9.00 -4.56
C GLN A 158 -12.22 7.80 -3.74
N PRO A 159 -13.07 6.78 -3.52
CA PRO A 159 -12.66 5.65 -2.72
C PRO A 159 -11.53 4.89 -3.41
N PRO A 160 -10.54 4.41 -2.65
CA PRO A 160 -9.49 3.55 -3.19
C PRO A 160 -10.09 2.30 -3.84
N VAL A 161 -9.53 1.92 -5.00
CA VAL A 161 -9.79 0.60 -5.57
C VAL A 161 -8.89 -0.39 -4.86
N THR A 162 -9.50 -1.31 -4.11
CA THR A 162 -8.80 -2.36 -3.39
C THR A 162 -9.06 -3.70 -4.07
N GLU A 163 -8.01 -4.33 -4.58
CA GLU A 163 -8.05 -5.69 -5.13
C GLU A 163 -7.31 -6.59 -4.15
N ASP A 164 -8.05 -7.46 -3.45
CA ASP A 164 -7.49 -8.41 -2.50
C ASP A 164 -7.56 -9.84 -3.06
N ILE A 165 -6.61 -10.68 -2.68
CA ILE A 165 -6.62 -12.09 -3.05
C ILE A 165 -7.62 -12.86 -2.18
N ASN A 166 -8.21 -13.92 -2.72
CA ASN A 166 -8.99 -14.85 -1.91
C ASN A 166 -8.03 -15.59 -0.95
N THR A 167 -8.20 -15.40 0.36
CA THR A 167 -7.41 -16.05 1.41
C THR A 167 -8.17 -17.16 2.12
N ASP A 168 -9.23 -17.71 1.54
CA ASP A 168 -9.94 -18.85 2.08
C ASP A 168 -9.11 -20.12 1.92
N MET A 169 -9.26 -21.04 2.87
CA MET A 169 -8.64 -22.36 2.81
C MET A 169 -9.69 -23.39 2.38
N PHE A 170 -9.28 -24.35 1.55
CA PHE A 170 -10.10 -25.53 1.25
C PHE A 170 -10.47 -26.26 2.54
N GLN A 171 -11.74 -26.62 2.66
CA GLN A 171 -12.30 -27.34 3.80
C GLN A 171 -12.44 -28.82 3.46
N ASP A 172 -12.32 -29.70 4.45
CA ASP A 172 -12.69 -31.12 4.29
C ASP A 172 -14.22 -31.26 4.42
N ASP A 173 -14.93 -30.88 3.37
CA ASP A 173 -16.40 -30.91 3.27
C ASP A 173 -16.90 -31.97 2.27
N GLY A 174 -16.00 -32.86 1.83
CA GLY A 174 -16.30 -33.91 0.88
C GLY A 174 -17.36 -34.88 1.41
N ALA A 175 -18.33 -35.23 0.55
CA ALA A 175 -19.30 -36.27 0.89
C ALA A 175 -18.58 -37.59 1.18
N ARG A 176 -18.88 -38.22 2.31
CA ARG A 176 -18.34 -39.53 2.69
C ARG A 176 -19.43 -40.59 2.55
N ALA A 177 -19.05 -41.75 2.05
CA ALA A 177 -19.90 -42.93 2.08
C ALA A 177 -20.10 -43.43 3.52
N SER A 178 -21.08 -44.32 3.72
CA SER A 178 -21.41 -44.87 5.04
C SER A 178 -20.30 -45.71 5.68
N ASP A 179 -19.30 -46.11 4.91
CA ASP A 179 -18.10 -46.83 5.34
C ASP A 179 -16.91 -45.90 5.66
N GLY A 180 -17.08 -44.58 5.51
CA GLY A 180 -16.04 -43.57 5.74
C GLY A 180 -15.22 -43.21 4.50
N THR A 181 -15.46 -43.87 3.36
CA THR A 181 -14.78 -43.59 2.09
C THR A 181 -15.12 -42.18 1.59
N CYS A 182 -14.09 -41.39 1.24
CA CYS A 182 -14.32 -40.06 0.66
C CYS A 182 -14.81 -40.20 -0.78
N LEU A 183 -16.02 -39.70 -1.06
CA LEU A 183 -16.62 -39.66 -2.41
C LEU A 183 -16.29 -38.35 -3.15
N GLY A 184 -15.67 -37.40 -2.45
CA GLY A 184 -15.20 -36.13 -3.01
C GLY A 184 -13.83 -36.26 -3.70
N GLN A 185 -13.40 -35.19 -4.34
CA GLN A 185 -12.05 -35.11 -4.89
C GLN A 185 -11.05 -34.92 -3.74
N MET A 186 -10.16 -35.90 -3.56
CA MET A 186 -9.09 -35.79 -2.57
C MET A 186 -7.97 -34.89 -3.09
N LEU A 187 -7.50 -33.98 -2.25
CA LEU A 187 -6.37 -33.10 -2.52
C LEU A 187 -5.32 -33.29 -1.42
N ILE A 188 -4.12 -33.64 -1.83
CA ILE A 188 -2.96 -33.86 -0.97
C ILE A 188 -2.23 -32.53 -0.83
N PHE A 189 -1.88 -32.15 0.40
CA PHE A 189 -1.15 -30.92 0.73
C PHE A 189 -1.79 -29.64 0.18
N SER A 190 -3.10 -29.48 0.33
CA SER A 190 -3.78 -28.22 0.01
C SER A 190 -3.13 -27.04 0.74
N GLY A 191 -2.83 -25.99 -0.03
CA GLY A 191 -2.29 -24.73 0.47
C GLY A 191 -3.36 -23.65 0.60
N ARG A 192 -2.99 -22.57 1.28
CA ARG A 192 -3.79 -21.35 1.41
C ARG A 192 -3.09 -20.20 0.71
N SER A 193 -3.85 -19.44 -0.08
CA SER A 193 -3.40 -18.18 -0.65
C SER A 193 -3.29 -17.14 0.48
N MET A 194 -2.13 -16.52 0.63
CA MET A 194 -1.88 -15.55 1.69
C MET A 194 -1.11 -14.35 1.16
N ARG A 195 -1.20 -13.22 1.87
CA ARG A 195 -0.51 -11.99 1.50
C ARG A 195 0.11 -11.30 2.70
N CYS A 196 1.17 -10.57 2.43
CA CYS A 196 1.68 -9.56 3.35
C CYS A 196 1.76 -8.20 2.66
N ASP A 197 1.45 -7.16 3.42
CA ASP A 197 1.49 -5.79 2.95
C ASP A 197 2.87 -5.16 3.15
N LYS A 198 3.38 -4.49 2.12
CA LYS A 198 4.62 -3.71 2.21
C LYS A 198 4.36 -2.36 2.88
N ALA A 199 5.41 -1.58 3.07
CA ALA A 199 5.28 -0.18 3.48
C ALA A 199 4.39 0.60 2.51
N GLY A 200 3.24 1.06 2.98
CA GLY A 200 2.28 1.86 2.23
C GLY A 200 1.27 2.52 3.17
N VAL A 201 0.23 3.12 2.59
CA VAL A 201 -0.72 3.93 3.36
C VAL A 201 -1.51 3.09 4.37
N SER A 202 -1.92 1.87 4.01
CA SER A 202 -2.72 1.02 4.90
C SER A 202 -1.95 0.44 6.08
N THR A 203 -0.62 0.39 5.97
CA THR A 203 0.28 -0.14 7.01
C THR A 203 0.98 0.95 7.81
N ALA A 204 0.52 2.21 7.73
CA ALA A 204 1.20 3.37 8.30
C ALA A 204 2.70 3.45 7.91
N PHE A 205 2.99 3.10 6.66
CA PHE A 205 4.33 3.02 6.06
C PHE A 205 5.27 1.99 6.70
N GLN A 206 4.72 1.01 7.43
CA GLN A 206 5.47 -0.10 8.01
C GLN A 206 5.46 -1.32 7.08
N ASN A 207 6.56 -2.07 7.06
CA ASN A 207 6.68 -3.25 6.20
C ASN A 207 6.25 -4.52 6.94
N CYS A 208 5.02 -4.97 6.69
CA CYS A 208 4.45 -6.16 7.30
C CYS A 208 4.92 -7.48 6.67
N CYS A 209 5.68 -7.42 5.57
CA CYS A 209 6.35 -8.57 4.97
C CYS A 209 7.70 -8.91 5.62
N LYS A 210 8.04 -8.30 6.76
CA LYS A 210 9.31 -8.56 7.44
C LYS A 210 9.33 -10.02 7.93
N ASN A 211 10.45 -10.70 7.69
CA ASN A 211 10.65 -12.07 8.15
C ASN A 211 10.74 -12.07 9.68
N THR A 212 9.79 -12.75 10.34
CA THR A 212 9.70 -12.87 11.80
C THR A 212 10.59 -14.00 12.37
N GLY A 213 11.44 -14.61 11.54
CA GLY A 213 12.25 -15.77 11.89
C GLY A 213 11.47 -17.09 11.86
N LYS A 214 12.16 -18.20 12.16
CA LYS A 214 11.55 -19.53 12.24
C LYS A 214 10.78 -19.66 13.55
N VAL A 215 9.47 -19.52 13.44
CA VAL A 215 8.53 -19.59 14.57
C VAL A 215 7.98 -21.00 14.73
N LEU A 216 7.62 -21.62 13.60
CA LEU A 216 7.09 -22.97 13.51
C LEU A 216 8.21 -23.95 13.15
N ALA A 217 8.23 -25.09 13.82
CA ALA A 217 8.93 -26.28 13.36
C ALA A 217 7.95 -27.21 12.66
N ASP A 218 8.46 -27.93 11.66
CA ASP A 218 7.68 -28.93 10.94
C ASP A 218 7.70 -30.24 11.75
N ASP A 219 6.52 -30.79 12.08
CA ASP A 219 6.42 -32.04 12.83
C ASP A 219 6.56 -33.23 11.87
N THR A 220 7.33 -34.24 12.27
CA THR A 220 7.58 -35.46 11.48
C THR A 220 6.46 -36.49 11.57
N GLY A 221 5.29 -36.12 12.12
CA GLY A 221 4.08 -36.93 12.08
C GLY A 221 3.87 -37.85 13.30
N ASP A 222 4.44 -37.54 14.46
CA ASP A 222 4.27 -38.38 15.68
C ASP A 222 3.01 -38.01 16.50
N SER A 223 2.34 -36.89 16.18
CA SER A 223 1.25 -36.34 17.00
C SER A 223 -0.18 -36.75 16.58
N GLY A 224 -0.35 -37.57 15.54
CA GLY A 224 -1.64 -38.20 15.21
C GLY A 224 -2.77 -37.27 14.74
N ASN A 225 -2.52 -35.96 14.61
CA ASN A 225 -3.48 -34.99 14.09
C ASN A 225 -2.87 -34.30 12.85
N PRO A 226 -3.51 -34.32 11.66
CA PRO A 226 -2.98 -33.63 10.50
C PRO A 226 -2.87 -32.14 10.80
N THR A 227 -1.63 -31.64 10.92
CA THR A 227 -1.32 -30.30 11.40
C THR A 227 -1.97 -29.26 10.48
N GLN A 228 -3.05 -28.62 10.92
CA GLN A 228 -3.63 -27.45 10.25
C GLN A 228 -2.92 -26.19 10.75
N ALA A 229 -1.60 -26.15 10.59
CA ALA A 229 -0.74 -25.11 11.17
C ALA A 229 -1.23 -23.70 10.82
N ILE A 230 -1.78 -23.52 9.61
CA ILE A 230 -2.27 -22.22 9.13
C ILE A 230 -3.53 -21.78 9.89
N THR A 231 -4.56 -22.64 10.00
CA THR A 231 -5.81 -22.32 10.72
C THR A 231 -5.56 -22.16 12.21
N GLN A 232 -4.73 -23.01 12.79
CA GLN A 232 -4.44 -23.00 14.22
C GLN A 232 -3.62 -21.77 14.62
N LEU A 233 -2.72 -21.30 13.74
CA LEU A 233 -1.97 -20.07 13.97
C LEU A 233 -2.91 -18.86 14.06
N PHE A 234 -3.96 -18.80 13.25
CA PHE A 234 -4.97 -17.74 13.33
C PHE A 234 -5.64 -17.70 14.72
N ASP A 235 -6.07 -18.86 15.21
CA ASP A 235 -6.70 -18.98 16.53
C ASP A 235 -5.72 -18.63 17.65
N ALA A 236 -4.46 -19.08 17.54
CA ALA A 236 -3.40 -18.82 18.50
C ALA A 236 -3.07 -17.32 18.61
N LEU A 237 -2.95 -16.61 17.48
CA LEU A 237 -2.70 -15.17 17.45
C LEU A 237 -3.89 -14.38 17.99
N THR A 238 -5.11 -14.82 17.68
CA THR A 238 -6.34 -14.18 18.19
C THR A 238 -6.46 -14.31 19.70
N GLN A 239 -6.24 -15.52 20.24
CA GLN A 239 -6.24 -15.73 21.69
C GLN A 239 -5.09 -15.01 22.37
N GLY A 240 -3.88 -15.05 21.80
CA GLY A 240 -2.73 -14.30 22.31
C GLY A 240 -3.01 -12.79 22.37
N LYS A 241 -3.71 -12.23 21.38
CA LYS A 241 -4.14 -10.82 21.37
C LYS A 241 -5.05 -10.48 22.53
N SER A 242 -6.00 -11.34 22.84
CA SER A 242 -6.91 -11.10 23.97
C SER A 242 -6.15 -11.02 25.31
N GLU A 243 -5.12 -11.86 25.50
CA GLU A 243 -4.26 -11.84 26.69
C GLU A 243 -3.35 -10.60 26.72
N TYR A 244 -2.83 -10.18 25.56
CA TYR A 244 -2.04 -8.96 25.44
C TYR A 244 -2.84 -7.73 25.88
N GLU A 245 -4.05 -7.56 25.36
CA GLU A 245 -4.93 -6.43 25.68
C GLU A 245 -5.35 -6.46 27.16
N ALA A 246 -5.67 -7.64 27.70
CA ALA A 246 -5.99 -7.80 29.11
C ALA A 246 -4.80 -7.42 30.02
N ALA A 247 -3.58 -7.83 29.66
CA ALA A 247 -2.37 -7.49 30.40
C ALA A 247 -2.06 -5.99 30.36
N LEU A 248 -2.21 -5.34 29.21
CA LEU A 248 -2.08 -3.88 29.10
C LEU A 248 -3.14 -3.14 29.91
N ALA A 249 -4.39 -3.60 29.87
CA ALA A 249 -5.47 -3.03 30.68
C ALA A 249 -5.21 -3.18 32.19
N ALA A 250 -4.48 -4.22 32.59
CA ALA A 250 -4.00 -4.43 33.96
C ALA A 250 -2.73 -3.60 34.32
N GLY A 251 -2.20 -2.79 33.40
CA GLY A 251 -1.03 -1.94 33.60
C GLY A 251 0.31 -2.65 33.44
N ALA A 252 0.35 -3.84 32.82
CA ALA A 252 1.60 -4.53 32.55
C ALA A 252 2.42 -3.78 31.47
N PRO A 253 3.78 -3.78 31.55
CA PRO A 253 4.62 -3.30 30.47
C PRO A 253 4.41 -4.09 29.17
N THR A 254 4.59 -3.46 28.02
CA THR A 254 4.43 -4.06 26.68
C THR A 254 5.14 -5.40 26.54
N LEU A 255 6.40 -5.50 26.99
CA LEU A 255 7.17 -6.73 26.90
C LEU A 255 6.57 -7.87 27.74
N VAL A 256 5.98 -7.56 28.90
CA VAL A 256 5.34 -8.56 29.76
C VAL A 256 4.04 -9.04 29.12
N ALA A 257 3.22 -8.11 28.61
CA ALA A 257 2.00 -8.44 27.89
C ALA A 257 2.28 -9.32 26.66
N SER A 258 3.33 -9.01 25.89
CA SER A 258 3.72 -9.81 24.73
C SER A 258 4.19 -11.22 25.09
N ASN A 259 4.89 -11.40 26.22
CA ASN A 259 5.29 -12.74 26.68
C ASN A 259 4.08 -13.57 27.11
N LEU A 260 3.10 -12.97 27.78
CA LEU A 260 1.84 -13.66 28.15
C LEU A 260 1.07 -14.09 26.91
N ALA A 261 0.94 -13.19 25.93
CA ALA A 261 0.32 -13.48 24.65
C ALA A 261 1.03 -14.59 23.87
N ALA A 262 2.36 -14.59 23.88
CA ALA A 262 3.17 -15.63 23.24
C ALA A 262 3.03 -16.99 23.92
N ASN A 263 2.98 -17.02 25.26
CA ASN A 263 2.72 -18.25 26.01
C ASN A 263 1.33 -18.78 25.67
N LYS A 264 0.31 -17.93 25.64
CA LYS A 264 -1.05 -18.33 25.26
C LYS A 264 -1.10 -18.88 23.83
N ALA A 265 -0.46 -18.21 22.88
CA ALA A 265 -0.37 -18.68 21.51
C ALA A 265 0.37 -20.03 21.41
N THR A 266 1.42 -20.21 22.21
CA THR A 266 2.17 -21.47 22.29
C THR A 266 1.33 -22.59 22.89
N ASP A 267 0.55 -22.32 23.95
CA ASP A 267 -0.34 -23.30 24.56
C ASP A 267 -1.43 -23.76 23.59
N VAL A 268 -2.06 -22.81 22.88
CA VAL A 268 -3.08 -23.13 21.87
C VAL A 268 -2.49 -24.01 20.77
N MET A 269 -1.29 -23.67 20.27
CA MET A 269 -0.62 -24.47 19.23
C MET A 269 -0.15 -25.83 19.77
N GLY A 270 0.21 -25.92 21.05
CA GLY A 270 0.58 -27.16 21.72
C GLY A 270 -0.58 -28.15 21.83
N ASP A 271 -1.81 -27.67 22.09
CA ASP A 271 -3.02 -28.51 22.09
C ASP A 271 -3.28 -29.18 20.72
N TYR A 272 -2.76 -28.58 19.64
CA TYR A 272 -2.87 -29.11 18.29
C TYR A 272 -1.63 -29.87 17.80
N GLY A 273 -0.64 -30.11 18.67
CA GLY A 273 0.56 -30.88 18.34
C GLY A 273 1.61 -30.11 17.55
N ALA A 274 1.49 -28.78 17.42
CA ALA A 274 2.48 -27.96 16.72
C ALA A 274 3.66 -27.59 17.63
N VAL A 275 4.89 -27.77 17.14
CA VAL A 275 6.12 -27.39 17.85
C VAL A 275 6.51 -25.97 17.47
N MET A 276 6.58 -25.11 18.49
CA MET A 276 6.78 -23.67 18.34
C MET A 276 8.08 -23.25 19.03
N ASN A 277 8.78 -22.25 18.50
CA ASN A 277 9.84 -21.57 19.23
C ASN A 277 9.22 -20.41 20.04
N PRO A 278 9.09 -20.53 21.38
CA PRO A 278 8.40 -19.52 22.19
C PRO A 278 9.08 -18.14 22.17
N VAL A 279 10.41 -18.09 21.96
CA VAL A 279 11.16 -16.82 21.86
C VAL A 279 10.90 -16.14 20.53
N ALA A 280 10.90 -16.90 19.42
CA ALA A 280 10.53 -16.37 18.11
C ALA A 280 9.05 -15.96 18.09
N MET A 281 8.19 -16.69 18.80
CA MET A 281 6.79 -16.33 18.94
C MET A 281 6.59 -15.02 19.67
N ALA A 282 7.27 -14.81 20.80
CA ALA A 282 7.22 -13.54 21.50
C ALA A 282 7.63 -12.38 20.60
N GLY A 283 8.66 -12.55 19.76
CA GLY A 283 9.05 -11.56 18.75
C GLY A 283 7.95 -11.28 17.72
N ALA A 284 7.36 -12.31 17.13
CA ALA A 284 6.30 -12.16 16.14
C ALA A 284 5.02 -11.54 16.72
N VAL A 285 4.69 -11.86 17.98
CA VAL A 285 3.56 -11.29 18.72
C VAL A 285 3.80 -9.81 19.07
N VAL A 286 5.03 -9.44 19.46
CA VAL A 286 5.42 -8.02 19.60
C VAL A 286 5.26 -7.30 18.26
N ASP A 287 5.77 -7.87 17.18
CA ASP A 287 5.66 -7.28 15.84
C ASP A 287 4.19 -7.12 15.43
N TYR A 288 3.33 -8.11 15.69
CA TYR A 288 1.89 -8.03 15.42
C TYR A 288 1.20 -6.88 16.15
N PHE A 289 1.55 -6.63 17.42
CA PHE A 289 0.87 -5.62 18.23
C PHE A 289 1.50 -4.23 18.17
N THR A 290 2.78 -4.14 17.83
CA THR A 290 3.49 -2.86 17.71
C THR A 290 3.42 -2.31 16.29
N GLN A 291 3.18 -3.17 15.29
CA GLN A 291 3.07 -2.75 13.91
C GLN A 291 1.61 -2.53 13.50
N SER A 292 1.36 -1.60 12.57
CA SER A 292 0.04 -1.35 12.00
C SER A 292 -0.35 -2.40 10.95
N CYS A 293 0.02 -3.66 11.19
CA CYS A 293 -0.16 -4.77 10.27
C CYS A 293 -1.48 -5.46 10.52
N ASP A 294 -2.15 -5.86 9.43
CA ASP A 294 -3.33 -6.70 9.53
C ASP A 294 -2.95 -8.15 9.87
N GLN A 295 -3.92 -8.90 10.37
CA GLN A 295 -3.73 -10.27 10.81
C GLN A 295 -3.19 -11.19 9.71
N THR A 296 -3.67 -11.03 8.46
CA THR A 296 -3.22 -11.87 7.34
C THR A 296 -1.75 -11.63 7.05
N SER A 297 -1.30 -10.36 7.08
CA SER A 297 0.10 -10.02 6.86
C SER A 297 1.01 -10.63 7.92
N THR A 298 0.58 -10.61 9.19
CA THR A 298 1.33 -11.20 10.30
C THR A 298 1.41 -12.72 10.19
N GLU A 299 0.29 -13.39 9.93
CA GLU A 299 0.26 -14.85 9.74
C GLU A 299 1.17 -15.26 8.58
N THR A 300 1.09 -14.53 7.47
CA THR A 300 1.96 -14.74 6.32
C THR A 300 3.43 -14.54 6.69
N GLY A 301 3.76 -13.51 7.47
CA GLY A 301 5.12 -13.25 7.96
C GLY A 301 5.68 -14.42 8.78
N ILE A 302 4.86 -14.98 9.68
CA ILE A 302 5.20 -16.13 10.53
C ILE A 302 5.42 -17.40 9.71
N LEU A 303 4.48 -17.73 8.82
CA LEU A 303 4.55 -18.92 7.98
C LEU A 303 5.70 -18.84 6.98
N ASN A 304 5.89 -17.68 6.35
CA ASN A 304 6.98 -17.43 5.42
C ASN A 304 8.34 -17.46 6.14
N GLY A 305 8.44 -16.86 7.34
CA GLY A 305 9.65 -16.92 8.17
C GLY A 305 10.01 -18.34 8.62
N SER A 306 9.01 -19.20 8.79
CA SER A 306 9.17 -20.63 9.09
C SER A 306 9.46 -21.49 7.85
N GLY A 307 9.37 -20.90 6.64
CA GLY A 307 9.65 -21.56 5.37
C GLY A 307 8.50 -22.43 4.87
N PHE A 308 7.26 -22.10 5.21
CA PHE A 308 6.04 -22.83 4.81
C PHE A 308 5.38 -22.21 3.58
N CYS A 309 5.81 -21.00 3.18
CA CYS A 309 5.23 -20.26 2.06
C CYS A 309 6.16 -20.18 0.84
N TYR A 310 5.58 -20.28 -0.35
CA TYR A 310 6.23 -19.99 -1.62
C TYR A 310 5.77 -18.62 -2.12
N GLU A 311 6.72 -17.72 -2.42
CA GLU A 311 6.43 -16.38 -2.95
C GLU A 311 6.08 -16.45 -4.44
N ILE A 312 4.92 -15.91 -4.82
CA ILE A 312 4.45 -15.89 -6.22
C ILE A 312 4.88 -14.58 -6.87
N GLY A 313 4.69 -13.46 -6.17
CA GLY A 313 5.15 -12.14 -6.59
C GLY A 313 4.45 -10.99 -5.89
N GLU A 314 4.68 -9.78 -6.39
CA GLU A 314 4.12 -8.54 -5.87
C GLU A 314 3.02 -8.01 -6.79
N TYR A 315 1.96 -7.47 -6.19
CA TYR A 315 0.88 -6.77 -6.89
C TYR A 315 0.48 -5.48 -6.16
N CYS A 316 -0.29 -4.65 -6.83
CA CYS A 316 -0.87 -3.45 -6.24
C CYS A 316 -2.22 -3.79 -5.60
N ARG A 317 -2.28 -3.79 -4.28
CA ARG A 317 -3.51 -4.08 -3.54
C ARG A 317 -4.43 -2.88 -3.47
N GLU A 318 -3.87 -1.69 -3.29
CA GLU A 318 -4.66 -0.45 -3.20
C GLU A 318 -4.12 0.60 -4.16
N LYS A 319 -5.03 1.12 -4.99
CA LYS A 319 -4.73 2.13 -6.00
C LYS A 319 -5.66 3.33 -5.86
N TRP A 320 -5.07 4.53 -5.86
CA TRP A 320 -5.79 5.80 -5.90
C TRP A 320 -5.75 6.35 -7.32
N GLU A 321 -6.86 6.97 -7.77
CA GLU A 321 -7.06 7.35 -9.17
C GLU A 321 -5.97 8.31 -9.71
N PHE A 322 -5.52 9.27 -8.89
CA PHE A 322 -4.52 10.27 -9.27
C PHE A 322 -3.08 9.99 -8.80
N VAL A 323 -2.90 9.14 -7.80
CA VAL A 323 -1.59 8.84 -7.19
C VAL A 323 -1.00 7.52 -7.72
N GLY A 324 -1.85 6.61 -8.19
CA GLY A 324 -1.44 5.27 -8.57
C GLY A 324 -1.38 4.33 -7.37
N CYS A 325 -0.42 3.40 -7.37
CA CYS A 325 -0.36 2.37 -6.34
C CYS A 325 0.11 2.94 -5.01
N VAL A 326 -0.74 2.88 -3.99
CA VAL A 326 -0.42 3.39 -2.63
C VAL A 326 -0.16 2.28 -1.62
N GLN A 327 -0.61 1.06 -1.93
CA GLN A 327 -0.35 -0.13 -1.12
C GLN A 327 0.06 -1.30 -2.03
N LYS A 328 1.28 -1.78 -1.82
CA LYS A 328 1.81 -2.96 -2.48
C LYS A 328 1.72 -4.15 -1.54
N SER A 329 1.39 -5.31 -2.08
CA SER A 329 1.32 -6.54 -1.31
C SER A 329 2.05 -7.65 -2.05
N LYS A 330 2.67 -8.55 -1.29
CA LYS A 330 3.25 -9.78 -1.83
C LYS A 330 2.29 -10.92 -1.60
N SER A 331 2.13 -11.76 -2.61
CA SER A 331 1.30 -12.96 -2.59
C SER A 331 2.14 -14.21 -2.38
N TYR A 332 1.57 -15.16 -1.66
CA TYR A 332 2.18 -16.40 -1.27
C TYR A 332 1.19 -17.56 -1.37
N CYS A 333 1.71 -18.76 -1.67
CA CYS A 333 1.03 -20.00 -1.32
C CYS A 333 1.70 -20.58 -0.08
N CYS A 334 0.97 -20.58 1.03
CA CYS A 334 1.42 -21.15 2.29
C CYS A 334 0.83 -22.55 2.48
N PHE A 335 1.66 -23.49 2.89
CA PHE A 335 1.29 -24.88 3.11
C PHE A 335 1.40 -25.24 4.59
N ASN A 336 0.74 -26.32 5.00
CA ASN A 336 0.76 -26.78 6.39
C ASN A 336 2.13 -27.30 6.87
N SER A 337 3.07 -27.53 5.95
CA SER A 337 4.43 -27.97 6.26
C SER A 337 5.44 -27.40 5.27
N LYS A 338 6.70 -27.35 5.69
CA LYS A 338 7.82 -27.00 4.80
C LYS A 338 8.00 -28.07 3.73
N MET A 339 7.85 -29.34 4.10
CA MET A 339 7.89 -30.45 3.16
C MET A 339 6.83 -30.28 2.05
N ALA A 340 5.58 -29.97 2.41
CA ALA A 340 4.51 -29.73 1.44
C ALA A 340 4.85 -28.59 0.48
N ARG A 341 5.37 -27.46 0.98
CA ARG A 341 5.82 -26.36 0.13
C ARG A 341 6.90 -26.83 -0.85
N ILE A 342 7.91 -27.57 -0.40
CA ILE A 342 9.01 -28.06 -1.26
C ILE A 342 8.47 -28.98 -2.36
N ILE A 343 7.57 -29.91 -2.02
CA ILE A 343 6.92 -30.80 -2.98
C ILE A 343 6.12 -29.99 -3.99
N HIS A 344 5.34 -28.99 -3.57
CA HIS A 344 4.61 -28.14 -4.50
C HIS A 344 5.55 -27.32 -5.38
N GLN A 345 6.60 -26.74 -4.81
CA GLN A 345 7.54 -25.88 -5.53
C GLN A 345 8.31 -26.63 -6.62
N GLN A 346 8.82 -27.83 -6.30
CA GLN A 346 9.64 -28.59 -7.23
C GLN A 346 8.82 -29.63 -8.02
N GLY A 347 7.82 -30.24 -7.39
CA GLY A 347 6.97 -31.28 -7.99
C GLY A 347 6.01 -30.75 -9.05
N ARG A 348 5.40 -29.57 -8.86
CA ARG A 348 4.49 -28.99 -9.89
C ARG A 348 5.18 -28.78 -11.24
N SER A 349 6.48 -28.49 -11.24
CA SER A 349 7.25 -28.33 -12.49
C SER A 349 7.39 -29.63 -13.30
N GLN A 350 7.15 -30.79 -12.68
CA GLN A 350 7.21 -32.10 -13.33
C GLN A 350 5.87 -32.52 -13.94
N LEU A 351 4.78 -31.81 -13.62
CA LEU A 351 3.42 -32.17 -13.96
C LEU A 351 2.89 -31.34 -15.13
N ASN A 352 2.12 -31.97 -16.01
CA ASN A 352 1.50 -31.30 -17.16
C ASN A 352 0.05 -30.87 -16.90
N THR A 353 -0.54 -31.31 -15.78
CA THR A 353 -1.96 -31.11 -15.43
C THR A 353 -2.21 -29.93 -14.50
N ILE A 354 -1.18 -29.49 -13.79
CA ILE A 354 -1.20 -28.32 -12.90
C ILE A 354 -0.17 -27.32 -13.41
N GLY A 355 -0.58 -26.06 -13.54
CA GLY A 355 0.33 -24.96 -13.85
C GLY A 355 1.25 -24.65 -12.66
N GLY A 356 2.00 -23.54 -12.75
CA GLY A 356 2.73 -22.99 -11.61
C GLY A 356 1.81 -22.55 -10.47
N PHE A 357 2.07 -21.40 -9.85
CA PHE A 357 1.27 -20.91 -8.71
C PHE A 357 0.28 -19.79 -9.08
N GLY A 358 -0.08 -19.65 -10.35
CA GLY A 358 -0.95 -18.57 -10.82
C GLY A 358 -0.21 -17.23 -10.96
N SER A 359 -0.95 -16.12 -10.88
CA SER A 359 -0.38 -14.75 -10.84
C SER A 359 -0.43 -14.19 -9.42
N PRO A 360 0.31 -13.11 -9.12
CA PRO A 360 0.26 -12.51 -7.80
C PRO A 360 -1.15 -12.07 -7.34
N GLU A 361 -1.98 -11.62 -8.27
CA GLU A 361 -3.37 -11.22 -8.05
C GLU A 361 -4.34 -12.41 -8.02
N ASN A 362 -3.96 -13.54 -8.63
CA ASN A 362 -4.78 -14.76 -8.72
C ASN A 362 -3.92 -16.00 -8.41
N PRO A 363 -3.54 -16.19 -7.13
CA PRO A 363 -2.72 -17.32 -6.72
C PRO A 363 -3.47 -18.65 -6.81
N ASP A 364 -2.80 -19.69 -7.31
CA ASP A 364 -3.31 -21.07 -7.35
C ASP A 364 -2.58 -21.96 -6.34
N CYS A 365 -3.11 -22.01 -5.12
CA CYS A 365 -2.57 -22.80 -4.01
C CYS A 365 -3.26 -24.16 -3.81
N ARG A 366 -3.99 -24.67 -4.81
CA ARG A 366 -4.70 -25.96 -4.68
C ARG A 366 -3.76 -27.13 -4.34
N GLY A 367 -4.26 -28.12 -3.62
CA GLY A 367 -3.53 -29.37 -3.39
C GLY A 367 -3.32 -30.17 -4.68
N LEU A 368 -2.48 -31.21 -4.58
CA LEU A 368 -2.24 -32.17 -5.66
C LEU A 368 -3.31 -33.26 -5.62
N THR A 369 -3.82 -33.66 -6.78
CA THR A 369 -4.62 -34.88 -6.87
C THR A 369 -3.76 -36.12 -6.61
N PRO A 370 -4.33 -37.27 -6.21
CA PRO A 370 -3.57 -38.49 -6.00
C PRO A 370 -2.75 -38.91 -7.22
N GLU A 371 -3.32 -38.76 -8.42
CA GLU A 371 -2.66 -39.09 -9.69
C GLU A 371 -1.49 -38.14 -9.98
N GLU A 372 -1.68 -36.84 -9.72
CA GLU A 372 -0.61 -35.84 -9.80
C GLU A 372 0.52 -36.15 -8.82
N PHE A 373 0.17 -36.48 -7.57
CA PHE A 373 1.15 -36.77 -6.53
C PHE A 373 1.99 -38.01 -6.83
N GLN A 374 1.36 -39.10 -7.30
CA GLN A 374 2.07 -40.32 -7.71
C GLN A 374 2.96 -40.12 -8.94
N SER A 375 2.63 -39.15 -9.79
CA SER A 375 3.40 -38.85 -11.01
C SER A 375 4.67 -38.04 -10.74
N ILE A 376 4.84 -37.51 -9.52
CA ILE A 376 6.02 -36.75 -9.12
C ILE A 376 7.18 -37.70 -8.86
N ASP A 377 8.33 -37.42 -9.48
CA ASP A 377 9.58 -38.11 -9.17
C ASP A 377 10.26 -37.44 -7.96
N PHE A 378 10.05 -38.02 -6.78
CA PHE A 378 10.63 -37.55 -5.51
C PHE A 378 12.16 -37.62 -5.47
N SER A 379 12.80 -38.44 -6.32
CA SER A 379 14.26 -38.50 -6.39
C SER A 379 14.88 -37.22 -6.97
N LYS A 380 14.08 -36.41 -7.67
CA LYS A 380 14.47 -35.11 -8.24
C LYS A 380 14.12 -33.93 -7.34
N ILE A 381 13.49 -34.17 -6.19
CA ILE A 381 13.15 -33.12 -5.24
C ILE A 381 14.27 -32.99 -4.22
N ASP A 382 14.82 -31.78 -4.10
CA ASP A 382 15.78 -31.48 -3.05
C ASP A 382 15.07 -31.09 -1.75
N PHE A 383 15.15 -31.98 -0.76
CA PHE A 383 14.65 -31.79 0.59
C PHE A 383 15.72 -31.29 1.57
N SER A 384 16.91 -30.87 1.10
CA SER A 384 17.99 -30.35 1.95
C SER A 384 17.55 -29.24 2.91
N GLU A 385 16.63 -28.37 2.45
CA GLU A 385 16.06 -27.29 3.25
C GLU A 385 15.19 -27.80 4.42
N TYR A 386 14.52 -28.95 4.23
CA TYR A 386 13.72 -29.60 5.26
C TYR A 386 14.62 -30.32 6.28
N TYR A 387 15.68 -31.00 5.82
CA TYR A 387 16.61 -31.73 6.69
C TYR A 387 17.34 -30.84 7.71
N GLY A 388 17.57 -29.56 7.39
CA GLY A 388 18.20 -28.62 8.32
C GLY A 388 17.39 -28.34 9.59
N ASP A 389 16.09 -28.68 9.58
CA ASP A 389 15.17 -28.51 10.71
C ASP A 389 14.82 -29.85 11.40
N LEU A 390 15.33 -30.98 10.89
CA LEU A 390 15.12 -32.31 11.46
C LEU A 390 16.31 -32.74 12.33
N VAL A 391 16.00 -33.33 13.50
CA VAL A 391 16.94 -34.18 14.26
C VAL A 391 17.40 -35.31 13.32
N PRO A 392 18.67 -35.77 13.35
CA PRO A 392 19.39 -36.21 12.16
C PRO A 392 18.87 -37.53 11.58
N ASP A 393 17.87 -37.45 10.70
CA ASP A 393 17.47 -38.53 9.80
C ASP A 393 17.99 -38.21 8.39
N THR A 394 18.60 -39.20 7.76
CA THR A 394 19.31 -39.03 6.48
C THR A 394 18.35 -39.08 5.28
N GLN A 395 18.72 -38.43 4.17
CA GLN A 395 17.94 -38.32 2.92
C GLN A 395 17.38 -39.65 2.39
N ALA A 396 18.10 -40.76 2.58
CA ALA A 396 17.66 -42.10 2.16
C ALA A 396 16.47 -42.61 2.97
N GLN A 397 16.50 -42.47 4.30
CA GLN A 397 15.46 -42.96 5.20
C GLN A 397 14.11 -42.25 4.98
N MET A 398 14.13 -41.01 4.52
CA MET A 398 12.93 -40.23 4.26
C MET A 398 12.30 -40.53 2.90
N THR A 399 13.11 -40.85 1.88
CA THR A 399 12.58 -41.32 0.58
C THR A 399 11.79 -42.61 0.78
N ASP A 400 12.33 -43.51 1.61
CA ASP A 400 11.66 -44.75 1.98
C ASP A 400 10.39 -44.45 2.80
N LYS A 401 10.44 -43.63 3.86
CA LYS A 401 9.26 -43.24 4.65
C LYS A 401 8.15 -42.57 3.82
N VAL A 402 8.48 -41.73 2.84
CA VAL A 402 7.51 -41.09 1.96
C VAL A 402 6.87 -42.14 1.04
N ASN A 403 7.66 -43.04 0.44
CA ASN A 403 7.13 -44.12 -0.40
C ASN A 403 6.31 -45.14 0.38
N ASP A 404 6.71 -45.45 1.61
CA ASP A 404 5.99 -46.32 2.54
C ASP A 404 4.67 -45.67 2.95
N GLY A 405 4.69 -44.39 3.36
CA GLY A 405 3.48 -43.64 3.70
C GLY A 405 2.51 -43.47 2.51
N ILE A 406 3.03 -43.30 1.29
CA ILE A 406 2.26 -43.34 0.05
C ILE A 406 1.55 -44.70 -0.07
N THR A 407 2.31 -45.79 0.07
CA THR A 407 1.80 -47.15 -0.07
C THR A 407 0.75 -47.46 0.99
N ASP A 408 0.99 -47.05 2.24
CA ASP A 408 0.06 -47.22 3.36
C ASP A 408 -1.22 -46.40 3.20
N PHE A 409 -1.12 -45.15 2.71
CA PHE A 409 -2.29 -44.34 2.39
C PHE A 409 -3.13 -44.97 1.28
N PHE A 410 -2.51 -45.43 0.19
CA PHE A 410 -3.24 -46.05 -0.92
C PHE A 410 -3.83 -47.42 -0.56
N ASN A 411 -3.20 -48.16 0.36
CA ASN A 411 -3.73 -49.42 0.88
C ASN A 411 -4.85 -49.22 1.92
N SER A 412 -4.92 -48.08 2.58
CA SER A 412 -5.98 -47.75 3.55
C SER A 412 -7.17 -47.02 2.93
N ALA A 413 -7.01 -46.48 1.71
CA ALA A 413 -8.06 -45.85 0.91
C ALA A 413 -8.77 -46.80 -0.09
N GLN A 414 -8.35 -48.07 -0.16
CA GLN A 414 -9.07 -49.19 -0.81
C GLN A 414 -9.88 -49.97 0.23
#